data_AF-A0A0N5B872-F1
#
_entry.id   AF-A0A0N5B872-F1
#
_cell.length_a   1.000
_cell.length_b   1.000
_cell.length_c   1.000
_cell.angle_alpha   90.00
_cell.angle_beta   90.00
_cell.angle_gamma   90.00
#
_symmetry.space_group_name_H-M   'P 1'
#
loop_
_entity.id
_entity.type
_entity.pdbx_description
1 polymer ?
#
loop_
_entity_poly.entity_id
_entity_poly.type
_entity_poly.pdbx_seq_one_letter_code
_entity_poly.pdbx_strand_id
1 'polypeptide(L)'
;MSSFLTTIVFTFIIFKNSYGAGSSTPVWSYAENNIECLKLKGSATFTLAYFQEGNQEKSYVSVSLSPNSVVNEHNSSCGVIRNVNSFNIMSQVLSLTYPATYPGWGISFYFTNDSSLFKLSDNNFGLYQIQINANFSSMPNIFINPILKTHVYMSYLDINDDNNLINSIYAQTDHSYFCPSSQVYELIGPQEDILEASITLKNFRVQAFTDIHVTDDNGHFSVSKKDKVKNIFSGSTSTSKFQTRETCPSDQDETDLVSIIAGSILVALIITNLIFYLVYRCRLNDEALMIVNDNSHFTDKVYDKKMNDFNSLDDSFASNKD
;
A
#
# COMPACT_ATOMS: atom_id res chain seq x y z
N MET A 1 29.69 19.98 -14.04
CA MET A 1 28.50 19.82 -13.17
C MET A 1 27.19 19.62 -13.95
N SER A 2 27.01 20.20 -15.15
CA SER A 2 25.77 20.02 -15.95
C SER A 2 25.50 18.56 -16.40
N SER A 3 26.54 17.74 -16.63
CA SER A 3 26.37 16.37 -17.16
C SER A 3 25.90 15.32 -16.15
N PHE A 4 25.95 15.61 -14.83
CA PHE A 4 25.56 14.63 -13.80
C PHE A 4 24.07 14.74 -13.44
N LEU A 5 23.52 15.96 -13.54
CA LEU A 5 22.10 16.23 -13.28
C LEU A 5 21.19 15.63 -14.35
N THR A 6 21.64 15.64 -15.62
CA THR A 6 20.88 15.09 -16.75
C THR A 6 20.80 13.57 -16.73
N THR A 7 21.82 12.87 -16.23
CA THR A 7 21.81 11.40 -16.14
C THR A 7 20.83 10.89 -15.08
N ILE A 8 20.73 11.59 -13.94
CA ILE A 8 19.79 11.22 -12.84
C ILE A 8 18.33 11.44 -13.27
N VAL A 9 18.05 12.51 -14.01
CA VAL A 9 16.70 12.77 -14.52
C VAL A 9 16.29 11.72 -15.57
N PHE A 10 17.23 11.23 -16.39
CA PHE A 10 16.94 10.24 -17.42
C PHE A 10 16.64 8.84 -16.86
N THR A 11 17.30 8.41 -15.79
CA THR A 11 17.00 7.12 -15.13
C THR A 11 15.61 7.11 -14.48
N PHE A 12 15.14 8.24 -13.96
CA PHE A 12 13.79 8.35 -13.38
C PHE A 12 12.68 8.25 -14.44
N ILE A 13 12.88 8.77 -15.65
CA ILE A 13 11.87 8.70 -16.73
C ILE A 13 11.74 7.28 -17.29
N ILE A 14 12.83 6.51 -17.33
CA ILE A 14 12.80 5.13 -17.82
C ILE A 14 12.08 4.21 -16.82
N PHE A 15 12.26 4.40 -15.51
CA PHE A 15 11.55 3.61 -14.49
C PHE A 15 10.02 3.83 -14.48
N LYS A 16 9.54 5.05 -14.78
CA LYS A 16 8.09 5.34 -14.82
C LYS A 16 7.35 4.62 -15.96
N ASN A 17 8.04 4.27 -17.04
CA ASN A 17 7.41 3.73 -18.25
C ASN A 17 7.45 2.19 -18.38
N SER A 18 8.00 1.47 -17.39
CA SER A 18 8.11 0.01 -17.46
C SER A 18 7.04 -0.78 -16.68
N TYR A 19 6.01 -0.11 -16.11
CA TYR A 19 4.87 -0.81 -15.51
C TYR A 19 3.90 -1.35 -16.58
N GLY A 20 4.27 -2.51 -17.11
CA GLY A 20 3.38 -3.65 -17.33
C GLY A 20 2.23 -3.45 -18.32
N ALA A 21 2.46 -3.88 -19.57
CA ALA A 21 1.40 -4.35 -20.45
C ALA A 21 0.76 -5.61 -19.82
N GLY A 22 -0.32 -5.41 -19.08
CA GLY A 22 -0.96 -6.43 -18.26
C GLY A 22 -2.09 -7.16 -18.98
N SER A 23 -2.11 -8.49 -18.82
CA SER A 23 -3.30 -9.35 -18.90
C SER A 23 -4.56 -8.62 -18.42
N SER A 24 -5.66 -8.72 -19.16
CA SER A 24 -6.91 -8.01 -18.87
C SER A 24 -7.51 -8.46 -17.54
N THR A 25 -7.22 -7.72 -16.46
CA THR A 25 -7.85 -7.93 -15.15
C THR A 25 -9.37 -7.83 -15.28
N PRO A 26 -10.14 -8.80 -14.76
CA PRO A 26 -11.59 -8.80 -14.85
C PRO A 26 -12.20 -7.61 -14.10
N VAL A 27 -13.37 -7.18 -14.59
CA VAL A 27 -14.16 -6.07 -14.05
C VAL A 27 -15.59 -6.56 -13.82
N TRP A 28 -16.12 -6.27 -12.64
CA TRP A 28 -17.48 -6.56 -12.25
C TRP A 28 -18.14 -5.27 -11.78
N SER A 29 -19.41 -5.08 -12.12
CA SER A 29 -20.20 -3.93 -11.67
C SER A 29 -21.61 -4.36 -11.32
N TYR A 30 -22.21 -3.67 -10.36
CA TYR A 30 -23.61 -3.85 -10.00
C TYR A 30 -24.33 -2.50 -10.04
N ALA A 31 -25.53 -2.53 -10.60
CA ALA A 31 -26.37 -1.36 -10.78
C ALA A 31 -27.80 -1.71 -10.38
N GLU A 32 -28.46 -0.77 -9.70
CA GLU A 32 -29.86 -0.85 -9.32
C GLU A 32 -30.59 0.34 -9.94
N ASN A 33 -31.72 0.11 -10.61
CA ASN A 33 -32.47 1.15 -11.33
C ASN A 33 -31.60 1.97 -12.34
N ASN A 34 -30.67 1.32 -13.03
CA ASN A 34 -29.71 1.93 -13.98
C ASN A 34 -28.69 2.91 -13.35
N ILE A 35 -28.54 2.87 -12.03
CA ILE A 35 -27.52 3.62 -11.30
C ILE A 35 -26.47 2.60 -10.85
N GLU A 36 -25.27 2.69 -11.43
CA GLU A 36 -24.13 1.86 -11.00
C GLU A 36 -23.66 2.36 -9.65
N CYS A 37 -23.76 1.49 -8.63
CA CYS A 37 -23.41 1.81 -7.26
C CYS A 37 -22.09 1.17 -6.81
N LEU A 38 -21.71 0.07 -7.47
CA LEU A 38 -20.55 -0.74 -7.14
C LEU A 38 -19.80 -1.12 -8.41
N LYS A 39 -18.47 -0.95 -8.38
CA LYS A 39 -17.59 -1.43 -9.43
C LYS A 39 -16.29 -1.95 -8.83
N LEU A 40 -15.88 -3.14 -9.24
CA LEU A 40 -14.71 -3.84 -8.75
C LEU A 40 -13.89 -4.34 -9.93
N LYS A 41 -12.59 -4.11 -9.92
CA LYS A 41 -11.62 -4.67 -10.86
C LYS A 41 -10.49 -5.29 -10.05
N GLY A 42 -10.11 -6.52 -10.32
CA GLY A 42 -9.02 -7.12 -9.58
C GLY A 42 -8.83 -8.59 -9.84
N SER A 43 -7.69 -9.11 -9.39
CA SER A 43 -7.47 -10.54 -9.23
C SER A 43 -7.43 -10.87 -7.75
N ALA A 44 -7.97 -12.02 -7.38
CA ALA A 44 -7.96 -12.50 -6.02
C ALA A 44 -7.54 -13.97 -5.98
N THR A 45 -6.81 -14.37 -4.94
CA THR A 45 -6.51 -15.77 -4.62
C THR A 45 -6.87 -16.01 -3.16
N PHE A 46 -7.66 -17.04 -2.91
CA PHE A 46 -8.06 -17.46 -1.58
C PHE A 46 -7.11 -18.54 -1.10
N THR A 47 -6.68 -18.48 0.15
CA THR A 47 -6.01 -19.60 0.83
C THR A 47 -6.95 -20.09 1.92
N LEU A 48 -7.41 -21.32 1.79
CA LEU A 48 -8.50 -21.87 2.60
C LEU A 48 -8.03 -23.13 3.32
N ALA A 49 -8.28 -23.20 4.64
CA ALA A 49 -8.08 -24.40 5.42
C ALA A 49 -9.31 -25.32 5.33
N TYR A 50 -9.11 -26.63 5.27
CA TYR A 50 -10.16 -27.64 5.35
C TYR A 50 -9.67 -28.90 6.06
N PHE A 51 -10.59 -29.71 6.58
CA PHE A 51 -10.26 -31.01 7.15
C PHE A 51 -10.44 -32.12 6.12
N GLN A 52 -9.48 -33.03 6.06
CA GLN A 52 -9.50 -34.21 5.20
C GLN A 52 -9.93 -35.45 5.99
N GLU A 53 -10.74 -36.32 5.39
CA GLU A 53 -11.12 -37.59 6.01
C GLU A 53 -9.90 -38.43 6.38
N GLY A 54 -9.85 -38.90 7.62
CA GLY A 54 -8.73 -39.69 8.15
C GLY A 54 -7.50 -38.87 8.56
N ASN A 55 -7.55 -37.53 8.44
CA ASN A 55 -6.53 -36.63 8.94
C ASN A 55 -7.13 -35.69 10.02
N GLN A 56 -6.43 -35.55 11.15
CA GLN A 56 -6.81 -34.61 12.20
C GLN A 56 -6.20 -33.21 11.95
N GLU A 57 -5.17 -33.11 11.12
CA GLU A 57 -4.53 -31.84 10.79
C GLU A 57 -5.28 -31.10 9.66
N LYS A 58 -5.22 -29.77 9.70
CA LYS A 58 -5.78 -28.92 8.66
C LYS A 58 -4.94 -29.02 7.39
N SER A 59 -5.62 -29.11 6.26
CA SER A 59 -5.02 -28.99 4.93
C SER A 59 -5.32 -27.62 4.34
N TYR A 60 -4.38 -27.06 3.58
CA TYR A 60 -4.52 -25.73 2.99
C TYR A 60 -4.46 -25.80 1.48
N VAL A 61 -5.33 -25.05 0.82
CA VAL A 61 -5.37 -24.96 -0.65
C VAL A 61 -5.54 -23.53 -1.10
N SER A 62 -4.97 -23.22 -2.27
CA SER A 62 -5.13 -21.93 -2.93
C SER A 62 -6.10 -22.04 -4.10
N VAL A 63 -7.12 -21.18 -4.11
CA VAL A 63 -8.15 -21.11 -5.15
C VAL A 63 -8.20 -19.69 -5.71
N SER A 64 -7.98 -19.54 -7.02
CA SER A 64 -8.05 -18.23 -7.66
C SER A 64 -9.49 -17.82 -7.98
N LEU A 65 -9.82 -16.54 -7.78
CA LEU A 65 -11.06 -15.95 -8.25
C LEU A 65 -11.14 -16.07 -9.77
N SER A 66 -12.12 -16.84 -10.23
CA SER A 66 -12.36 -17.05 -11.66
C SER A 66 -12.62 -15.71 -12.35
N PRO A 67 -11.90 -15.39 -13.44
CA PRO A 67 -12.18 -14.18 -14.23
C PRO A 67 -13.55 -14.25 -14.92
N ASN A 68 -14.11 -15.45 -15.09
CA ASN A 68 -15.42 -15.69 -15.68
C ASN A 68 -16.56 -15.68 -14.63
N SER A 69 -16.29 -15.31 -13.39
CA SER A 69 -17.34 -15.16 -12.38
C SER A 69 -18.34 -14.08 -12.81
N VAL A 70 -19.60 -14.27 -12.44
CA VAL A 70 -20.71 -13.39 -12.80
C VAL A 70 -21.29 -12.77 -11.54
N VAL A 71 -21.74 -11.53 -11.64
CA VAL A 71 -22.43 -10.85 -10.53
C VAL A 71 -23.71 -11.59 -10.21
N ASN A 72 -23.89 -11.95 -8.94
CA ASN A 72 -25.10 -12.55 -8.42
C ASN A 72 -26.08 -11.42 -8.07
N GLU A 73 -27.02 -11.16 -8.98
CA GLU A 73 -27.99 -10.08 -8.85
C GLU A 73 -28.92 -10.25 -7.63
N HIS A 74 -29.13 -11.47 -7.15
CA HIS A 74 -30.04 -11.74 -6.03
C HIS A 74 -29.38 -11.46 -4.68
N ASN A 75 -28.05 -11.53 -4.62
CA ASN A 75 -27.26 -11.32 -3.40
C ASN A 75 -26.46 -10.01 -3.42
N SER A 76 -26.49 -9.28 -4.53
CA SER A 76 -25.87 -7.95 -4.64
C SER A 76 -26.92 -6.88 -4.36
N SER A 77 -26.50 -5.73 -3.83
CA SER A 77 -27.42 -4.63 -3.47
C SER A 77 -26.69 -3.29 -3.44
N CYS A 78 -27.34 -2.22 -3.90
CA CYS A 78 -26.86 -0.85 -3.78
C CYS A 78 -27.21 -0.19 -2.43
N GLY A 79 -27.92 -0.91 -1.56
CA GLY A 79 -28.25 -0.44 -0.23
C GLY A 79 -29.13 -1.43 0.52
N VAL A 80 -28.56 -2.07 1.53
CA VAL A 80 -29.28 -2.97 2.43
C VAL A 80 -28.78 -2.78 3.85
N ILE A 81 -29.70 -2.77 4.82
CA ILE A 81 -29.34 -2.78 6.24
C ILE A 81 -29.07 -4.22 6.64
N ARG A 82 -27.85 -4.50 7.11
CA ARG A 82 -27.47 -5.82 7.63
C ARG A 82 -27.33 -5.77 9.14
N ASN A 83 -27.88 -6.77 9.82
CA ASN A 83 -27.60 -6.98 11.23
C ASN A 83 -26.33 -7.83 11.37
N VAL A 84 -25.25 -7.24 11.90
CA VAL A 84 -23.97 -7.92 12.13
C VAL A 84 -23.52 -7.61 13.55
N ASN A 85 -23.29 -8.63 14.38
CA ASN A 85 -22.89 -8.48 15.78
C ASN A 85 -23.80 -7.55 16.60
N SER A 86 -25.12 -7.61 16.37
CA SER A 86 -26.14 -6.74 16.97
C SER A 86 -26.16 -5.28 16.47
N PHE A 87 -25.33 -4.92 15.49
CA PHE A 87 -25.34 -3.61 14.84
C PHE A 87 -26.08 -3.65 13.52
N ASN A 88 -26.82 -2.59 13.20
CA ASN A 88 -27.46 -2.42 11.91
C ASN A 88 -26.55 -1.56 11.02
N ILE A 89 -25.91 -2.18 10.03
CA ILE A 89 -24.92 -1.55 9.16
C ILE A 89 -25.54 -1.32 7.78
N MET A 90 -25.60 -0.07 7.33
CA MET A 90 -25.94 0.24 5.94
C MET A 90 -24.84 -0.30 5.03
N SER A 91 -25.21 -1.20 4.13
CA SER A 91 -24.28 -1.97 3.33
C SER A 91 -24.57 -1.88 1.84
N GLN A 92 -23.51 -1.78 1.05
CA GLN A 92 -23.52 -2.13 -0.37
C GLN A 92 -22.83 -3.48 -0.54
N VAL A 93 -23.43 -4.36 -1.34
CA VAL A 93 -22.99 -5.75 -1.48
C VAL A 93 -22.72 -6.06 -2.94
N LEU A 94 -21.50 -6.51 -3.23
CA LEU A 94 -21.17 -7.12 -4.51
C LEU A 94 -20.92 -8.61 -4.31
N SER A 95 -21.84 -9.43 -4.80
CA SER A 95 -21.73 -10.89 -4.75
C SER A 95 -21.38 -11.44 -6.12
N LEU A 96 -20.37 -12.30 -6.19
CA LEU A 96 -19.89 -12.95 -7.41
C LEU A 96 -20.08 -14.47 -7.27
N THR A 97 -20.68 -15.08 -8.28
CA THR A 97 -20.82 -16.55 -8.38
C THR A 97 -19.86 -17.07 -9.42
N TYR A 98 -19.21 -18.19 -9.12
CA TYR A 98 -18.32 -18.87 -10.06
C TYR A 98 -19.11 -19.47 -11.24
N PRO A 99 -18.42 -19.79 -12.36
CA PRO A 99 -19.06 -20.46 -13.48
C PRO A 99 -19.73 -21.79 -13.09
N ALA A 100 -20.67 -22.26 -13.91
CA ALA A 100 -21.42 -23.49 -13.67
C ALA A 100 -20.54 -24.76 -13.54
N THR A 101 -19.27 -24.71 -13.96
CA THR A 101 -18.29 -25.78 -13.74
C THR A 101 -17.91 -25.94 -12.26
N TYR A 102 -18.08 -24.91 -11.44
CA TYR A 102 -17.77 -24.89 -10.02
C TYR A 102 -18.99 -24.46 -9.19
N PRO A 103 -20.09 -25.26 -9.21
CA PRO A 103 -21.33 -24.87 -8.55
C PRO A 103 -21.15 -24.69 -7.04
N GLY A 104 -21.86 -23.71 -6.48
CA GLY A 104 -21.83 -23.38 -5.06
C GLY A 104 -20.63 -22.51 -4.63
N TRP A 105 -19.70 -22.22 -5.53
CA TRP A 105 -18.61 -21.28 -5.26
C TRP A 105 -19.02 -19.83 -5.49
N GLY A 106 -18.64 -18.95 -4.58
CA GLY A 106 -18.85 -17.53 -4.71
C GLY A 106 -18.12 -16.72 -3.66
N ILE A 107 -18.04 -15.41 -3.90
CA ILE A 107 -17.48 -14.45 -2.97
C ILE A 107 -18.40 -13.23 -2.89
N SER A 108 -18.59 -12.68 -1.69
CA SER A 108 -19.35 -11.45 -1.48
C SER A 108 -18.49 -10.44 -0.73
N PHE A 109 -18.47 -9.21 -1.24
CA PHE A 109 -17.80 -8.07 -0.65
C PHE A 109 -18.86 -7.13 -0.05
N TYR A 110 -18.67 -6.74 1.20
CA TYR A 110 -19.60 -5.88 1.93
C TYR A 110 -18.93 -4.55 2.27
N PHE A 111 -19.47 -3.48 1.69
CA PHE A 111 -18.99 -2.11 1.89
C PHE A 111 -19.96 -1.34 2.76
N THR A 112 -19.46 -0.38 3.52
CA THR A 112 -20.27 0.55 4.31
C THR A 112 -19.68 1.96 4.24
N ASN A 113 -20.52 2.97 4.47
CA ASN A 113 -20.13 4.36 4.67
C ASN A 113 -20.55 4.86 6.07
N ASP A 114 -20.83 3.94 7.00
CA ASP A 114 -21.28 4.27 8.35
C ASP A 114 -20.12 4.78 9.21
N SER A 115 -19.99 6.11 9.30
CA SER A 115 -19.00 6.80 10.14
C SER A 115 -19.32 6.73 11.65
N SER A 116 -20.50 6.25 12.04
CA SER A 116 -20.88 6.13 13.46
C SER A 116 -20.33 4.85 14.09
N LEU A 117 -20.26 3.78 13.31
CA LEU A 117 -19.74 2.48 13.75
C LEU A 117 -18.25 2.33 13.46
N PHE A 118 -17.76 2.96 12.39
CA PHE A 118 -16.39 2.81 11.95
C PHE A 118 -15.66 4.16 11.99
N LYS A 119 -14.34 4.13 12.18
CA LYS A 119 -13.47 5.33 12.15
C LYS A 119 -13.28 5.86 10.71
N LEU A 120 -14.38 6.00 9.97
CA LEU A 120 -14.44 6.54 8.62
C LEU A 120 -14.84 8.01 8.67
N SER A 121 -14.28 8.82 7.78
CA SER A 121 -14.81 10.17 7.52
C SER A 121 -16.18 10.07 6.85
N ASP A 122 -17.04 11.08 7.01
CA ASP A 122 -18.41 11.10 6.49
C ASP A 122 -18.52 10.93 4.96
N ASN A 123 -17.44 11.19 4.22
CA ASN A 123 -17.37 11.01 2.77
C ASN A 123 -16.59 9.75 2.35
N ASN A 124 -16.36 8.80 3.25
CA ASN A 124 -15.60 7.59 2.94
C ASN A 124 -16.49 6.35 2.93
N PHE A 125 -16.15 5.41 2.05
CA PHE A 125 -16.61 4.03 2.16
C PHE A 125 -15.44 3.13 2.59
N GLY A 126 -15.76 1.99 3.20
CA GLY A 126 -14.79 0.96 3.56
C GLY A 126 -15.34 -0.45 3.36
N LEU A 127 -14.46 -1.40 3.09
CA LEU A 127 -14.78 -2.83 3.02
C LEU A 127 -14.73 -3.43 4.42
N TYR A 128 -15.88 -3.74 5.01
CA TYR A 128 -15.91 -4.25 6.40
C TYR A 128 -15.96 -5.77 6.48
N GLN A 129 -16.43 -6.46 5.44
CA GLN A 129 -16.54 -7.92 5.47
C GLN A 129 -16.37 -8.54 4.08
N ILE A 130 -15.80 -9.75 4.08
CA ILE A 130 -15.73 -10.64 2.92
C ILE A 130 -16.34 -11.99 3.33
N GLN A 131 -17.18 -12.55 2.47
CA GLN A 131 -17.73 -13.90 2.63
C GLN A 131 -17.37 -14.76 1.42
N ILE A 132 -16.82 -15.95 1.64
CA ILE A 132 -16.51 -16.94 0.62
C ILE A 132 -17.39 -18.16 0.84
N ASN A 133 -18.24 -18.47 -0.13
CA ASN A 133 -18.97 -19.71 -0.18
C ASN A 133 -18.11 -20.73 -0.93
N ALA A 134 -17.71 -21.80 -0.25
CA ALA A 134 -16.88 -22.86 -0.80
C ALA A 134 -17.68 -24.16 -0.89
N ASN A 135 -17.61 -24.80 -2.06
CA ASN A 135 -18.16 -26.15 -2.28
C ASN A 135 -17.01 -27.09 -2.64
N PHE A 136 -16.41 -27.72 -1.63
CA PHE A 136 -15.23 -28.57 -1.80
C PHE A 136 -15.52 -29.74 -2.76
N SER A 137 -16.75 -30.26 -2.75
CA SER A 137 -17.16 -31.35 -3.63
C SER A 137 -17.17 -30.99 -5.12
N SER A 138 -17.24 -29.71 -5.50
CA SER A 138 -17.17 -29.30 -6.90
C SER A 138 -15.74 -29.07 -7.42
N MET A 139 -14.73 -29.22 -6.56
CA MET A 139 -13.31 -29.12 -6.92
C MET A 139 -12.50 -30.31 -6.34
N PRO A 140 -12.83 -31.57 -6.69
CA PRO A 140 -12.21 -32.76 -6.09
C PRO A 140 -10.71 -32.91 -6.38
N ASN A 141 -10.21 -32.24 -7.42
CA ASN A 141 -8.77 -32.23 -7.75
C ASN A 141 -7.96 -31.28 -6.85
N ILE A 142 -8.62 -30.35 -6.16
CA ILE A 142 -8.01 -29.39 -5.24
C ILE A 142 -8.26 -29.83 -3.80
N PHE A 143 -9.50 -30.18 -3.48
CA PHE A 143 -9.91 -30.63 -2.15
C PHE A 143 -9.97 -32.16 -2.12
N ILE A 144 -8.97 -32.79 -1.52
CA ILE A 144 -8.84 -34.25 -1.48
C ILE A 144 -9.61 -34.77 -0.27
N ASN A 145 -10.65 -35.57 -0.51
CA ASN A 145 -11.51 -36.20 0.52
C ASN A 145 -11.90 -35.25 1.69
N PRO A 146 -12.52 -34.10 1.42
CA PRO A 146 -12.87 -33.15 2.46
C PRO A 146 -13.99 -33.72 3.35
N ILE A 147 -13.88 -33.56 4.68
CA ILE A 147 -14.90 -34.00 5.65
C ILE A 147 -16.22 -33.24 5.42
N LEU A 148 -16.11 -31.93 5.16
CA LEU A 148 -17.24 -31.09 4.82
C LEU A 148 -17.46 -31.10 3.30
N LYS A 149 -18.71 -30.98 2.85
CA LYS A 149 -18.99 -30.77 1.42
C LYS A 149 -18.94 -29.30 1.03
N THR A 150 -19.44 -28.45 1.92
CA THR A 150 -19.52 -27.00 1.74
C THR A 150 -19.13 -26.29 3.03
N HIS A 151 -18.56 -25.10 2.90
CA HIS A 151 -18.26 -24.24 4.03
C HIS A 151 -18.40 -22.76 3.65
N VAL A 152 -18.70 -21.91 4.63
CA VAL A 152 -18.78 -20.46 4.44
C VAL A 152 -17.71 -19.82 5.31
N TYR A 153 -16.69 -19.26 4.68
CA TYR A 153 -15.69 -18.45 5.37
C TYR A 153 -16.20 -17.03 5.39
N MET A 154 -16.35 -16.45 6.58
CA MET A 154 -16.78 -15.07 6.74
C MET A 154 -15.75 -14.35 7.58
N SER A 155 -15.26 -13.21 7.08
CA SER A 155 -14.24 -12.46 7.81
C SER A 155 -14.78 -12.00 9.16
N TYR A 156 -13.93 -12.11 10.17
CA TYR A 156 -14.24 -11.60 11.49
C TYR A 156 -14.37 -10.07 11.45
N LEU A 157 -15.32 -9.55 12.21
CA LEU A 157 -15.57 -8.11 12.35
C LEU A 157 -15.58 -7.79 13.84
N ASP A 158 -14.53 -7.14 14.33
CA ASP A 158 -14.51 -6.58 15.68
C ASP A 158 -14.36 -5.07 15.58
N ILE A 159 -15.44 -4.32 15.73
CA ILE A 159 -15.45 -2.85 15.57
C ILE A 159 -14.38 -2.13 16.43
N ASN A 160 -13.89 -2.76 17.50
CA ASN A 160 -12.85 -2.18 18.36
C ASN A 160 -11.41 -2.45 17.88
N ASP A 161 -11.21 -3.38 16.94
CA ASP A 161 -9.90 -3.72 16.40
C ASP A 161 -9.49 -2.75 15.28
N ASP A 162 -8.32 -2.15 15.44
CA ASP A 162 -7.75 -1.26 14.43
C ASP A 162 -7.20 -2.03 13.20
N ASN A 163 -7.05 -3.37 13.28
CA ASN A 163 -6.55 -4.20 12.18
C ASN A 163 -7.63 -4.77 11.25
N ASN A 164 -8.88 -4.33 11.37
CA ASN A 164 -9.94 -4.83 10.50
C ASN A 164 -9.74 -4.48 9.01
N LEU A 165 -10.37 -5.28 8.15
CA LEU A 165 -10.48 -5.03 6.71
C LEU A 165 -10.87 -3.58 6.37
N ILE A 166 -11.76 -2.99 7.17
CA ILE A 166 -12.28 -1.65 6.90
C ILE A 166 -11.22 -0.56 7.01
N ASN A 167 -10.22 -0.75 7.88
CA ASN A 167 -9.11 0.17 8.03
C ASN A 167 -8.02 -0.05 6.97
N SER A 168 -8.14 -1.12 6.18
CA SER A 168 -7.17 -1.46 5.14
C SER A 168 -7.66 -1.10 3.73
N ILE A 169 -8.97 -1.19 3.48
CA ILE A 169 -9.57 -0.90 2.18
C ILE A 169 -10.70 0.12 2.39
N TYR A 170 -10.34 1.39 2.22
CA TYR A 170 -11.26 2.52 2.26
C TYR A 170 -10.84 3.60 1.28
N ALA A 171 -11.79 4.40 0.82
CA ALA A 171 -11.55 5.56 -0.03
C ALA A 171 -12.71 6.55 0.09
N GLN A 172 -12.53 7.77 -0.42
CA GLN A 172 -13.62 8.72 -0.56
C GLN A 172 -14.68 8.21 -1.56
N THR A 173 -15.95 8.54 -1.35
CA THR A 173 -17.08 8.08 -2.19
C THR A 173 -17.11 8.71 -3.60
N ASP A 174 -16.33 9.75 -3.84
CA ASP A 174 -16.07 10.33 -5.18
C ASP A 174 -14.77 9.82 -5.81
N HIS A 175 -14.12 8.86 -5.15
CA HIS A 175 -12.89 8.21 -5.57
C HIS A 175 -13.06 6.68 -5.65
N SER A 176 -12.08 6.06 -6.31
CA SER A 176 -11.92 4.61 -6.33
C SER A 176 -10.66 4.24 -5.56
N TYR A 177 -10.76 3.33 -4.60
CA TYR A 177 -9.60 2.72 -3.98
C TYR A 177 -8.82 1.93 -5.04
N PHE A 178 -7.50 2.07 -5.09
CA PHE A 178 -6.62 1.39 -6.03
C PHE A 178 -5.35 0.88 -5.35
N CYS A 179 -5.10 -0.41 -5.44
CA CYS A 179 -3.89 -1.04 -4.95
C CYS A 179 -3.28 -1.94 -6.04
N PRO A 180 -2.23 -1.48 -6.74
CA PRO A 180 -1.55 -2.30 -7.75
C PRO A 180 -0.81 -3.49 -7.13
N SER A 181 -0.18 -3.29 -5.97
CA SER A 181 0.58 -4.35 -5.30
C SER A 181 -0.31 -5.46 -4.77
N SER A 182 0.31 -6.62 -4.58
CA SER A 182 -0.35 -7.79 -4.00
C SER A 182 -0.45 -7.59 -2.49
N GLN A 183 -1.66 -7.54 -1.95
CA GLN A 183 -1.92 -7.41 -0.52
C GLN A 183 -2.60 -8.67 0.00
N VAL A 184 -2.17 -9.16 1.16
CA VAL A 184 -2.76 -10.33 1.82
C VAL A 184 -3.59 -9.84 3.00
N TYR A 185 -4.84 -10.29 3.08
CA TYR A 185 -5.75 -10.01 4.18
C TYR A 185 -6.15 -11.31 4.84
N GLU A 186 -5.95 -11.38 6.14
CA GLU A 186 -6.49 -12.46 6.97
C GLU A 186 -8.01 -12.26 7.14
N LEU A 187 -8.79 -13.30 6.87
CA LEU A 187 -10.24 -13.29 7.07
C LEU A 187 -10.61 -13.98 8.38
N ILE A 188 -9.98 -15.13 8.62
CA ILE A 188 -10.14 -15.94 9.82
C ILE A 188 -8.75 -16.39 10.24
N GLY A 189 -8.32 -15.94 11.41
CA GLY A 189 -6.99 -16.22 11.96
C GLY A 189 -6.83 -17.62 12.54
N PRO A 190 -5.59 -17.97 12.94
CA PRO A 190 -5.25 -19.31 13.40
C PRO A 190 -5.89 -19.65 14.75
N GLN A 191 -6.78 -20.65 14.75
CA GLN A 191 -7.42 -21.21 15.95
C GLN A 191 -7.63 -22.72 15.77
N GLU A 192 -7.37 -23.55 16.78
CA GLU A 192 -7.36 -25.02 16.62
C GLU A 192 -8.63 -25.58 15.96
N ASP A 193 -9.81 -25.12 16.38
CA ASP A 193 -11.10 -25.67 15.96
C ASP A 193 -11.79 -24.93 14.79
N ILE A 194 -11.12 -23.95 14.18
CA ILE A 194 -11.71 -23.12 13.12
C ILE A 194 -10.93 -23.26 11.80
N LEU A 195 -11.67 -23.28 10.69
CA LEU A 195 -11.09 -23.25 9.36
C LEU A 195 -10.62 -21.82 9.01
N GLU A 196 -9.31 -21.65 9.01
CA GLU A 196 -8.63 -20.42 8.62
C GLU A 196 -8.88 -20.05 7.15
N ALA A 197 -8.84 -18.75 6.88
CA ALA A 197 -8.93 -18.22 5.53
C ALA A 197 -8.19 -16.91 5.40
N SER A 198 -7.53 -16.74 4.26
CA SER A 198 -6.97 -15.45 3.83
C SER A 198 -7.25 -15.21 2.35
N ILE A 199 -7.20 -13.95 1.95
CA ILE A 199 -7.36 -13.51 0.57
C ILE A 199 -6.18 -12.64 0.16
N THR A 200 -5.59 -12.97 -0.98
CA THR A 200 -4.58 -12.14 -1.64
C THR A 200 -5.23 -11.38 -2.78
N LEU A 201 -5.26 -10.06 -2.69
CA LEU A 201 -5.78 -9.15 -3.72
C LEU A 201 -4.63 -8.51 -4.50
N LYS A 202 -4.73 -8.47 -5.83
CA LYS A 202 -3.72 -7.85 -6.71
C LYS A 202 -4.37 -7.07 -7.83
N ASN A 203 -3.77 -5.91 -8.18
CA ASN A 203 -4.35 -4.95 -9.13
C ASN A 203 -5.81 -4.63 -8.76
N PHE A 204 -6.06 -4.47 -7.46
CA PHE A 204 -7.38 -4.31 -6.91
C PHE A 204 -7.83 -2.87 -7.00
N ARG A 205 -8.99 -2.63 -7.61
CA ARG A 205 -9.62 -1.33 -7.70
C ARG A 205 -11.09 -1.48 -7.37
N VAL A 206 -11.61 -0.64 -6.49
CA VAL A 206 -13.02 -0.68 -6.11
C VAL A 206 -13.56 0.72 -5.89
N GLN A 207 -14.83 0.91 -6.24
CA GLN A 207 -15.62 2.07 -5.86
C GLN A 207 -16.97 1.56 -5.34
N ALA A 208 -17.46 2.20 -4.29
CA ALA A 208 -18.74 1.91 -3.65
C ALA A 208 -19.37 3.23 -3.21
N PHE A 209 -20.69 3.22 -3.02
CA PHE A 209 -21.49 4.39 -2.66
C PHE A 209 -21.38 5.52 -3.69
N THR A 210 -21.14 5.16 -4.95
CA THR A 210 -21.06 6.11 -6.07
C THR A 210 -22.41 6.18 -6.77
N ASP A 211 -22.92 7.37 -7.06
CA ASP A 211 -24.07 7.52 -7.97
C ASP A 211 -23.56 7.76 -9.39
N ILE A 212 -23.31 6.67 -10.15
CA ILE A 212 -22.88 6.79 -11.54
C ILE A 212 -24.05 6.46 -12.46
N HIS A 213 -24.53 7.48 -13.16
CA HIS A 213 -25.53 7.31 -14.21
C HIS A 213 -24.94 6.52 -15.38
N VAL A 214 -25.44 5.31 -15.62
CA VAL A 214 -25.08 4.52 -16.78
C VAL A 214 -25.74 5.14 -18.00
N THR A 215 -24.94 5.74 -18.89
CA THR A 215 -25.44 6.26 -20.17
C THR A 215 -25.33 5.16 -21.23
N ASP A 216 -26.39 4.96 -22.03
CA ASP A 216 -26.31 4.03 -23.16
C ASP A 216 -25.36 4.56 -24.26
N ASP A 217 -24.92 3.66 -25.15
CA ASP A 217 -23.99 3.97 -26.24
C ASP A 217 -24.55 4.98 -27.28
N ASN A 218 -25.80 5.44 -27.12
CA ASN A 218 -26.42 6.46 -27.96
C ASN A 218 -26.38 7.86 -27.31
N GLY A 219 -25.75 8.02 -26.15
CA GLY A 219 -25.61 9.32 -25.48
C GLY A 219 -26.94 9.91 -25.01
N HIS A 220 -28.01 9.11 -24.97
CA HIS A 220 -29.33 9.58 -24.57
C HIS A 220 -29.59 9.16 -23.12
N PHE A 221 -29.84 10.13 -22.25
CA PHE A 221 -30.23 9.88 -20.87
C PHE A 221 -31.62 9.24 -20.86
N SER A 222 -31.69 7.91 -20.75
CA SER A 222 -32.94 7.17 -20.66
C SER A 222 -33.23 6.83 -19.19
N VAL A 223 -34.02 7.68 -18.53
CA VAL A 223 -34.73 7.29 -17.30
C VAL A 223 -35.82 6.30 -17.70
N SER A 224 -35.42 5.04 -17.86
CA SER A 224 -36.35 3.94 -18.10
C SER A 224 -37.14 3.69 -16.81
N LYS A 225 -38.39 4.18 -16.79
CA LYS A 225 -39.41 3.71 -15.85
C LYS A 225 -39.48 2.19 -15.96
N LYS A 226 -39.29 1.52 -14.81
CA LYS A 226 -39.77 0.15 -14.49
C LYS A 226 -40.10 -0.67 -15.74
N ASP A 227 -39.11 -1.34 -16.32
CA ASP A 227 -39.24 -2.68 -16.86
C ASP A 227 -37.96 -3.10 -17.60
N LYS A 228 -37.33 -4.16 -17.08
CA LYS A 228 -36.37 -5.04 -17.77
C LYS A 228 -35.15 -4.39 -18.43
N VAL A 229 -34.09 -4.16 -17.64
CA VAL A 229 -32.73 -4.21 -18.20
C VAL A 229 -32.21 -5.64 -18.04
N LYS A 230 -32.14 -6.30 -19.19
CA LYS A 230 -31.65 -7.64 -19.41
C LYS A 230 -30.13 -7.55 -19.57
N ASN A 231 -29.39 -8.24 -18.71
CA ASN A 231 -27.98 -8.62 -18.91
C ASN A 231 -26.96 -7.49 -19.15
N ILE A 232 -26.33 -7.00 -18.09
CA ILE A 232 -24.94 -6.51 -18.20
C ILE A 232 -24.04 -7.73 -17.94
N PHE A 233 -23.86 -8.54 -18.99
CA PHE A 233 -22.97 -9.70 -19.00
C PHE A 233 -21.52 -9.27 -18.72
N SER A 234 -20.79 -10.15 -18.02
CA SER A 234 -19.33 -10.18 -17.81
C SER A 234 -18.49 -10.28 -19.10
N GLY A 235 -18.85 -9.59 -20.18
CA GLY A 235 -18.15 -9.57 -21.46
C GLY A 235 -18.40 -8.34 -22.34
N SER A 236 -19.21 -7.37 -21.88
CA SER A 236 -19.41 -6.09 -22.57
C SER A 236 -19.08 -4.94 -21.62
N THR A 237 -18.21 -4.05 -22.09
CA THR A 237 -17.75 -2.81 -21.45
C THR A 237 -18.90 -2.05 -20.77
N SER A 238 -19.00 -2.08 -19.44
CA SER A 238 -19.65 -0.98 -18.73
C SER A 238 -18.81 0.28 -18.99
N THR A 239 -19.35 1.17 -19.81
CA THR A 239 -18.70 2.40 -20.30
C THR A 239 -18.42 3.42 -19.19
N SER A 240 -18.96 3.22 -17.99
CA SER A 240 -18.62 4.04 -16.83
C SER A 240 -17.14 3.87 -16.51
N LYS A 241 -16.39 4.97 -16.60
CA LYS A 241 -15.00 4.97 -16.13
C LYS A 241 -15.01 4.94 -14.61
N PHE A 242 -14.06 4.22 -14.02
CA PHE A 242 -13.80 4.39 -12.59
C PHE A 242 -13.48 5.87 -12.32
N GLN A 243 -13.95 6.36 -11.17
CA GLN A 243 -13.65 7.71 -10.69
C GLN A 243 -12.14 7.92 -10.42
N THR A 244 -11.74 9.11 -9.98
CA THR A 244 -10.36 9.40 -9.59
C THR A 244 -9.85 8.33 -8.62
N ARG A 245 -8.59 7.91 -8.76
CA ARG A 245 -8.04 6.83 -7.93
C ARG A 245 -7.38 7.38 -6.67
N GLU A 246 -7.63 6.75 -5.54
CA GLU A 246 -6.85 6.89 -4.31
C GLU A 246 -5.98 5.64 -4.17
N THR A 247 -4.66 5.83 -4.06
CA THR A 247 -3.73 4.71 -4.01
C THR A 247 -3.60 4.21 -2.57
N CYS A 248 -3.60 2.89 -2.39
CA CYS A 248 -3.47 2.25 -1.08
C CYS A 248 -2.19 2.70 -0.36
N PRO A 249 -2.19 2.80 0.99
CA PRO A 249 -1.04 3.26 1.76
C PRO A 249 0.26 2.53 1.44
N SER A 250 0.19 1.22 1.15
CA SER A 250 1.35 0.39 0.80
C SER A 250 2.06 0.80 -0.49
N ASP A 251 1.38 1.53 -1.40
CA ASP A 251 1.89 1.95 -2.71
C ASP A 251 1.91 3.50 -2.85
N GLN A 252 1.84 4.24 -1.73
CA GLN A 252 1.94 5.70 -1.75
C GLN A 252 3.41 6.16 -1.91
N ASP A 253 3.96 5.99 -3.12
CA ASP A 253 5.32 6.45 -3.44
C ASP A 253 5.48 7.98 -3.40
N GLU A 254 4.39 8.75 -3.49
CA GLU A 254 4.44 10.21 -3.60
C GLU A 254 4.84 10.91 -2.28
N THR A 255 4.53 10.33 -1.12
CA THR A 255 4.98 10.86 0.19
C THR A 255 6.44 10.51 0.47
N ASP A 256 6.90 9.35 0.01
CA ASP A 256 8.31 8.94 0.10
C ASP A 256 9.21 9.79 -0.79
N LEU A 257 8.69 10.30 -1.92
CA LEU A 257 9.43 11.16 -2.82
C LEU A 257 9.90 12.46 -2.13
N VAL A 258 9.09 13.03 -1.23
CA VAL A 258 9.47 14.23 -0.46
C VAL A 258 10.64 13.94 0.47
N SER A 259 10.57 12.84 1.22
CA SER A 259 11.63 12.42 2.14
C SER A 259 12.93 12.08 1.39
N ILE A 260 12.83 11.42 0.23
CA ILE A 260 13.97 11.11 -0.63
C ILE A 260 14.62 12.38 -1.18
N ILE A 261 13.83 13.36 -1.65
CA ILE A 261 14.34 14.65 -2.14
C ILE A 261 15.00 15.43 -1.00
N ALA A 262 14.33 15.54 0.15
CA ALA A 262 14.87 16.24 1.32
C ALA A 262 16.18 15.60 1.79
N GLY A 263 16.23 14.28 1.89
CA GLY A 263 17.45 13.53 2.23
C GLY A 263 18.57 13.76 1.22
N SER A 264 18.25 13.76 -0.08
CA SER A 264 19.22 13.98 -1.16
C SER A 264 19.82 15.40 -1.11
N ILE A 265 18.99 16.42 -0.86
CA ILE A 265 19.43 17.82 -0.71
C ILE A 265 20.36 17.94 0.50
N LEU A 266 20.00 17.31 1.63
CA LEU A 266 20.79 17.37 2.87
C LEU A 266 22.17 16.72 2.68
N VAL A 267 22.24 15.56 2.03
CA VAL A 267 23.51 14.90 1.68
C VAL A 267 24.34 15.77 0.73
N ALA A 268 23.73 16.35 -0.30
CA ALA A 268 24.43 17.23 -1.24
C ALA A 268 25.03 18.47 -0.55
N LEU A 269 24.30 19.07 0.40
CA LEU A 269 24.77 20.21 1.19
C LEU A 269 25.95 19.83 2.09
N ILE A 270 25.89 18.66 2.76
CA ILE A 270 27.00 18.16 3.59
C ILE A 270 28.26 17.94 2.75
N ILE A 271 28.14 17.26 1.61
CA ILE A 271 29.27 17.00 0.72
C ILE A 271 29.85 18.32 0.20
N THR A 272 29.00 19.25 -0.20
CA THR A 272 29.43 20.58 -0.69
C THR A 272 30.19 21.34 0.39
N ASN A 273 29.69 21.34 1.63
CA ASN A 273 30.35 21.98 2.76
C ASN A 273 31.71 21.33 3.07
N LEU A 274 31.78 20.00 3.06
CA LEU A 274 33.03 19.25 3.21
C LEU A 274 34.07 19.63 2.14
N ILE A 275 33.63 19.74 0.87
CA ILE A 275 34.51 20.16 -0.23
C ILE A 275 35.01 21.58 0.01
N PHE A 276 34.13 22.53 0.35
CA PHE A 276 34.54 23.89 0.65
C PHE A 276 35.53 23.95 1.82
N TYR A 277 35.29 23.19 2.89
CA TYR A 277 36.19 23.08 4.02
C TYR A 277 37.56 22.52 3.62
N LEU A 278 37.61 21.46 2.80
CA LEU A 278 38.86 20.88 2.31
C LEU A 278 39.60 21.84 1.38
N VAL A 279 38.92 22.52 0.46
CA VAL A 279 39.53 23.52 -0.43
C VAL A 279 40.07 24.69 0.37
N TYR A 280 39.30 25.18 1.35
CA TYR A 280 39.74 26.24 2.26
C TYR A 280 41.00 25.79 3.01
N ARG A 281 41.00 24.58 3.57
CA ARG A 281 42.15 24.00 4.27
C ARG A 281 43.38 23.83 3.38
N CYS A 282 43.20 23.41 2.12
CA CYS A 282 44.30 23.29 1.16
C CYS A 282 44.84 24.64 0.66
N ARG A 283 44.07 25.74 0.79
CA ARG A 283 44.49 27.09 0.40
C ARG A 283 45.03 27.93 1.55
N LEU A 284 44.91 27.48 2.80
CA LEU A 284 45.62 28.12 3.91
C LEU A 284 47.12 27.92 3.71
N ASN A 285 47.86 29.02 3.67
CA ASN A 285 49.32 28.99 3.76
C ASN A 285 49.76 28.34 5.08
N ASP A 286 50.86 27.60 5.05
CA ASP A 286 51.43 26.88 6.20
C ASP A 286 51.67 27.80 7.43
N GLU A 287 51.88 29.10 7.21
CA GLU A 287 52.04 30.11 8.26
C GLU A 287 50.79 30.26 9.15
N ALA A 288 49.58 30.16 8.60
CA ALA A 288 48.35 30.24 9.38
C ALA A 288 48.04 28.93 10.14
N LEU A 289 48.56 27.80 9.67
CA LEU A 289 48.48 26.50 10.36
C LEU A 289 49.48 26.39 11.52
N MET A 290 50.60 27.12 11.49
CA MET A 290 51.55 27.19 12.62
C MET A 290 51.02 27.99 13.83
N ILE A 291 50.07 28.90 13.63
CA ILE A 291 49.45 29.69 14.71
C ILE A 291 48.46 28.85 15.53
N VAL A 292 47.87 27.81 14.94
CA VAL A 292 46.90 26.90 15.61
C VAL A 292 47.60 25.62 16.11
N ASN A 293 48.90 25.46 15.87
CA ASN A 293 49.69 24.38 16.42
C ASN A 293 50.32 24.84 17.74
N ASP A 294 49.71 24.45 18.88
CA ASP A 294 50.19 24.77 20.23
C ASP A 294 51.63 24.30 20.52
N ASN A 295 52.22 23.48 19.65
CA ASN A 295 53.61 23.03 19.75
C ASN A 295 54.64 23.91 19.00
N SER A 296 54.26 25.06 18.43
CA SER A 296 55.22 26.00 17.81
C SER A 296 55.90 26.96 18.81
N HIS A 297 55.71 26.72 20.11
CA HIS A 297 56.44 27.39 21.17
C HIS A 297 57.95 27.07 21.06
N PHE A 298 58.73 28.09 20.67
CA PHE A 298 60.16 28.29 20.97
C PHE A 298 61.17 27.28 20.41
N THR A 299 61.91 27.70 19.39
CA THR A 299 63.38 27.57 19.39
C THR A 299 63.99 28.75 18.62
N ASP A 300 63.80 29.97 19.13
CA ASP A 300 64.59 31.10 18.66
C ASP A 300 66.00 31.00 19.25
N LYS A 301 66.88 30.26 18.56
CA LYS A 301 68.30 30.07 18.89
C LYS A 301 69.08 31.39 19.03
N VAL A 302 68.48 32.52 18.68
CA VAL A 302 69.06 33.86 18.83
C VAL A 302 68.99 34.37 20.27
N TYR A 303 68.02 33.94 21.09
CA TYR A 303 67.91 34.38 22.49
C TYR A 303 68.85 33.62 23.44
N ASP A 304 69.06 32.31 23.22
CA ASP A 304 69.97 31.52 24.07
C ASP A 304 71.43 31.96 23.95
N LYS A 305 71.84 32.48 22.79
CA LYS A 305 73.22 32.98 22.61
C LYS A 305 73.49 34.25 23.42
N LYS A 306 72.50 35.14 23.57
CA LYS A 306 72.66 36.36 24.37
C LYS A 306 72.65 36.08 25.88
N MET A 307 71.93 35.06 26.34
CA MET A 307 71.86 34.76 27.77
C MET A 307 73.18 34.19 28.33
N ASN A 308 73.93 33.43 27.52
CA ASN A 308 75.26 32.95 27.92
C ASN A 308 76.31 34.06 28.01
N ASP A 309 76.23 35.09 27.16
CA ASP A 309 77.16 36.23 27.22
C ASP A 309 76.95 37.06 28.49
N PHE A 310 75.70 37.19 28.98
CA PHE A 310 75.40 37.90 30.23
C PHE A 310 75.90 37.17 31.48
N ASN A 311 75.81 35.83 31.54
CA ASN A 311 76.30 35.07 32.69
C ASN A 311 77.84 35.04 32.79
N SER A 312 78.56 35.27 31.69
CA SER A 312 80.03 35.36 31.71
C SER A 312 80.57 36.69 32.25
N LEU A 313 79.74 37.74 32.31
CA LEU A 313 80.12 39.06 32.78
C LEU A 313 80.01 39.22 34.30
N ASP A 314 79.08 38.51 34.94
CA ASP A 314 78.90 38.57 36.40
C ASP A 314 79.98 37.80 37.19
N ASP A 315 80.58 36.76 36.62
CA ASP A 315 81.72 36.06 37.26
C ASP A 315 83.02 36.89 37.24
N SER A 316 83.10 37.93 36.40
CA SER A 316 84.29 38.81 36.32
C SER A 316 84.32 39.91 37.38
N PHE A 317 83.20 40.18 38.06
CA PHE A 317 83.09 41.23 39.09
C PHE A 317 83.11 40.72 40.54
N ALA A 318 83.12 39.40 40.77
CA ALA A 318 83.16 38.83 42.13
C ALA A 318 84.55 38.34 42.60
N SER A 319 85.58 38.35 41.74
CA SER A 319 86.94 37.89 42.06
C SER A 319 87.99 39.01 42.20
N ASN A 320 87.61 40.15 42.79
CA ASN A 320 88.57 41.13 43.30
C ASN A 320 88.19 41.50 44.75
N LYS A 321 88.51 40.58 45.66
CA LYS A 321 88.77 40.82 47.08
C LYS A 321 90.14 40.22 47.39
N ASP A 322 91.15 41.08 47.32
CA ASP A 322 92.24 41.28 48.30
C ASP A 322 93.44 41.98 47.63
#